data_AF-A0A6M3JYX0-F1
#
_entry.id   AF-A0A6M3JYX0-F1
#
_cell.length_a   1.000
_cell.length_b   1.000
_cell.length_c   1.000
_cell.angle_alpha   90.00
_cell.angle_beta   90.00
_cell.angle_gamma   90.00
#
_symmetry.space_group_name_H-M   'P 1'
#
loop_
_entity.id
_entity.type
_entity.pdbx_description
1 polymer ?
#
loop_
_entity_poly.entity_id
_entity_poly.type
_entity_poly.pdbx_seq_one_letter_code
_entity_poly.pdbx_strand_id
1 'polypeptide(L)'
;MTQKQPIDLLIAAHRKRVIVENIDIPVEEGVIIEAVLEAPDIYAIQELQDRIYRKMYEVYRQDGLDQAPIDEKEWERELLLYDVETRELIVKTKPDNSAQQGAGKFAKIRTIQELIPQYLKDRKTNKPLCPDDDSRKKFKEILCSDTNLSNLLAQAYVRLAKKIGEAGKQAKNLSAPTPSGKSEKE
;
A
#
# COMPACT_ATOMS: atom_id res chain seq x y z
N MET A 1 20.87 36.22 3.78
CA MET A 1 19.70 35.32 3.83
C MET A 1 19.24 35.09 2.40
N THR A 2 19.39 33.89 1.87
CA THR A 2 19.02 33.59 0.47
C THR A 2 17.50 33.41 0.39
N GLN A 3 16.82 34.26 -0.38
CA GLN A 3 15.38 34.14 -0.63
C GLN A 3 15.12 32.82 -1.39
N LYS A 4 14.32 31.93 -0.82
CA LYS A 4 13.92 30.69 -1.51
C LYS A 4 13.08 31.04 -2.73
N GLN A 5 13.33 30.38 -3.86
CA GLN A 5 12.55 30.62 -5.07
C GLN A 5 11.08 30.21 -4.80
N PRO A 6 10.09 30.91 -5.40
CA PRO A 6 8.68 30.55 -5.25
C PRO A 6 8.38 29.09 -5.57
N ILE A 7 9.10 28.49 -6.54
CA ILE A 7 8.98 27.07 -6.88
C ILE A 7 9.41 26.15 -5.73
N ASP A 8 10.48 26.49 -5.00
CA ASP A 8 10.95 25.70 -3.85
C ASP A 8 9.95 25.75 -2.69
N LEU A 9 9.28 26.90 -2.52
CA LEU A 9 8.22 27.08 -1.53
C LEU A 9 6.98 26.27 -1.90
N LEU A 10 6.61 26.25 -3.19
CA LEU A 10 5.50 25.43 -3.69
C LEU A 10 5.79 23.94 -3.58
N ILE A 11 7.00 23.49 -3.91
CA ILE A 11 7.44 22.10 -3.72
C ILE A 11 7.38 21.72 -2.23
N ALA A 12 7.87 22.59 -1.35
CA ALA A 12 7.82 22.34 0.10
C ALA A 12 6.38 22.32 0.64
N ALA A 13 5.50 23.21 0.17
CA ALA A 13 4.09 23.23 0.55
C ALA A 13 3.34 22.00 0.02
N HIS A 14 3.65 21.56 -1.20
CA HIS A 14 3.09 20.35 -1.79
C HIS A 14 3.55 19.10 -1.01
N ARG A 15 4.85 18.95 -0.74
CA ARG A 15 5.40 17.84 0.07
C ARG A 15 4.75 17.74 1.46
N LYS A 16 4.45 18.87 2.11
CA LYS A 16 3.73 18.88 3.40
C LYS A 16 2.27 18.44 3.31
N ARG A 17 1.66 18.47 2.12
CA ARG A 17 0.28 18.01 1.88
C ARG A 17 0.22 16.55 1.48
N VAL A 18 1.31 15.99 0.96
CA VAL A 18 1.37 14.58 0.59
C VAL A 18 1.36 13.74 1.86
N ILE A 19 0.43 12.78 1.93
CA ILE A 19 0.38 11.80 3.01
C ILE A 19 1.55 10.84 2.80
N VAL A 20 2.35 10.66 3.84
CA VAL A 20 3.56 9.84 3.81
C VAL A 20 3.55 8.77 4.89
N GLU A 21 4.22 7.66 4.59
CA GLU A 21 4.57 6.62 5.53
C GLU A 21 6.10 6.50 5.61
N ASN A 22 6.62 6.79 6.79
CA ASN A 22 8.03 6.65 7.12
C ASN A 22 8.33 5.18 7.46
N ILE A 23 9.39 4.64 6.87
CA ILE A 23 9.80 3.25 7.06
C ILE A 23 11.27 3.27 7.48
N ASP A 24 11.57 2.72 8.65
CA ASP A 24 12.94 2.58 9.14
C ASP A 24 13.35 1.12 8.98
N ILE A 25 14.21 0.85 8.00
CA ILE A 25 14.69 -0.51 7.71
C ILE A 25 15.99 -0.72 8.50
N PRO A 26 16.00 -1.57 9.54
CA PRO A 26 17.20 -1.82 10.31
C PRO A 26 18.21 -2.62 9.47
N VAL A 27 19.47 -2.27 9.61
CA VAL A 27 20.62 -3.00 9.06
C VAL A 27 21.49 -3.47 10.24
N GLU A 28 22.45 -4.35 9.95
CA GLU A 28 23.43 -4.79 10.94
C GLU A 28 24.19 -3.59 11.55
N GLU A 29 24.69 -3.79 12.78
CA GLU A 29 25.48 -2.79 13.51
C GLU A 29 24.72 -1.49 13.88
N GLY A 30 23.38 -1.53 13.88
CA GLY A 30 22.55 -0.41 14.31
C GLY A 30 22.37 0.69 13.27
N VAL A 31 22.78 0.44 12.02
CA VAL A 31 22.49 1.32 10.89
C VAL A 31 21.00 1.21 10.54
N ILE A 32 20.39 2.32 10.10
CA ILE A 32 18.99 2.36 9.66
C ILE A 32 18.93 3.02 8.28
N ILE A 33 18.29 2.34 7.33
CA ILE A 33 17.89 2.94 6.06
C ILE A 33 16.55 3.65 6.27
N GLU A 34 16.56 4.98 6.21
CA GLU A 34 15.38 5.82 6.36
C GLU A 34 14.64 5.94 5.02
N ALA A 35 13.62 5.12 4.84
CA ALA A 35 12.79 5.09 3.64
C ALA A 35 11.45 5.82 3.84
N VAL A 36 10.79 6.14 2.73
CA VAL A 36 9.44 6.70 2.68
C VAL A 36 8.64 6.12 1.52
N LEU A 37 7.33 5.93 1.74
CA LEU A 37 6.33 5.67 0.71
C LEU A 37 5.28 6.79 0.75
N GLU A 38 4.83 7.26 -0.42
CA GLU A 38 3.95 8.41 -0.54
C GLU A 38 2.58 8.03 -1.14
N ALA A 39 1.52 8.75 -0.79
CA ALA A 39 0.17 8.46 -1.28
C ALA A 39 0.02 8.41 -2.82
N PRO A 40 0.65 9.30 -3.62
CA PRO A 40 0.60 9.19 -5.09
C PRO A 40 1.11 7.85 -5.62
N ASP A 41 2.13 7.29 -4.97
CA ASP A 41 2.74 6.02 -5.38
C ASP A 41 1.79 4.84 -5.14
N ILE A 42 0.95 4.89 -4.10
CA ILE A 42 -0.04 3.86 -3.81
C ILE A 42 -1.01 3.66 -4.98
N TYR A 43 -1.49 4.72 -5.62
CA TYR A 43 -2.43 4.56 -6.73
C TYR A 43 -1.81 3.81 -7.91
N ALA A 44 -0.54 4.12 -8.22
CA ALA A 44 0.20 3.39 -9.24
C ALA A 44 0.45 1.93 -8.85
N ILE A 45 0.80 1.67 -7.58
CA ILE A 45 0.97 0.32 -7.05
C ILE A 45 -0.35 -0.47 -7.14
N GLN A 46 -1.49 0.13 -6.78
CA GLN A 46 -2.80 -0.53 -6.83
C GLN A 46 -3.19 -0.89 -8.27
N GLU A 47 -2.97 0.02 -9.22
CA GLU A 47 -3.24 -0.26 -10.63
C GLU A 47 -2.40 -1.44 -11.15
N LEU A 48 -1.11 -1.46 -10.80
CA LEU A 48 -0.20 -2.56 -11.18
C LEU A 48 -0.56 -3.88 -10.46
N GLN A 49 -0.96 -3.82 -9.20
CA GLN A 49 -1.44 -4.98 -8.45
C GLN A 49 -2.69 -5.58 -9.10
N ASP A 50 -3.66 -4.76 -9.51
CA ASP A 50 -4.87 -5.20 -10.20
C ASP A 50 -4.56 -5.87 -11.54
N ARG A 51 -3.56 -5.36 -12.28
CA ARG A 51 -3.09 -5.99 -13.51
C ARG A 51 -2.47 -7.36 -13.24
N ILE A 52 -1.65 -7.49 -12.20
CA ILE A 52 -1.06 -8.78 -11.79
C ILE A 52 -2.18 -9.76 -11.39
N TYR A 53 -3.13 -9.30 -10.58
CA TYR A 53 -4.29 -10.09 -10.15
C TYR A 53 -5.06 -10.64 -11.35
N ARG A 54 -5.47 -9.77 -12.29
CA ARG A 54 -6.26 -10.19 -13.47
C ARG A 54 -5.52 -11.22 -14.31
N LYS A 55 -4.23 -10.97 -14.57
CA LYS A 55 -3.39 -11.90 -15.33
C LYS A 55 -3.31 -13.27 -14.65
N MET A 56 -3.08 -13.31 -13.35
CA MET A 56 -2.97 -14.58 -12.63
C MET A 56 -4.31 -15.28 -12.43
N TYR A 57 -5.38 -14.53 -12.26
CA TYR A 57 -6.73 -15.07 -12.24
C TYR A 57 -7.07 -15.79 -13.54
N GLU A 58 -6.70 -15.22 -14.68
CA GLU A 58 -6.87 -15.86 -15.98
C GLU A 58 -6.08 -17.17 -16.10
N VAL A 59 -4.83 -17.21 -15.63
CA VAL A 59 -4.02 -18.43 -15.58
C VAL A 59 -4.69 -19.49 -14.71
N TYR A 60 -5.06 -19.16 -13.47
CA TYR A 60 -5.68 -20.12 -12.57
C TYR A 60 -7.07 -20.58 -13.03
N ARG A 61 -7.82 -19.75 -13.75
CA ARG A 61 -9.06 -20.15 -14.40
C ARG A 61 -8.80 -21.16 -15.52
N GLN A 62 -7.75 -20.98 -16.31
CA GLN A 62 -7.37 -21.96 -17.33
C GLN A 62 -6.95 -23.31 -16.71
N ASP A 63 -6.41 -23.27 -15.49
CA ASP A 63 -6.08 -24.46 -14.69
C ASP A 63 -7.31 -25.08 -13.98
N GLY A 64 -8.50 -24.51 -14.15
CA GLY A 64 -9.76 -25.02 -13.57
C GLY A 64 -9.98 -24.70 -12.09
N LEU A 65 -9.15 -23.83 -11.49
CA LEU A 65 -9.26 -23.44 -10.08
C LEU A 65 -10.43 -22.52 -9.79
N ASP A 66 -11.10 -21.99 -10.80
CA ASP A 66 -12.33 -21.20 -10.66
C ASP A 66 -13.54 -22.05 -10.27
N GLN A 67 -13.46 -23.37 -10.49
CA GLN A 67 -14.46 -24.35 -10.09
C GLN A 67 -14.13 -25.00 -8.73
N ALA A 68 -12.92 -24.81 -8.22
CA ALA A 68 -12.49 -25.33 -6.93
C ALA A 68 -12.90 -24.38 -5.79
N PRO A 69 -13.36 -24.91 -4.64
CA PRO A 69 -13.69 -24.09 -3.48
C PRO A 69 -12.43 -23.48 -2.86
N ILE A 70 -12.55 -22.35 -2.19
CA ILE A 70 -11.41 -21.76 -1.48
C ILE A 70 -10.87 -22.68 -0.38
N ASP A 71 -9.58 -22.53 -0.05
CA ASP A 71 -9.01 -23.08 1.18
C ASP A 71 -9.41 -22.20 2.37
N GLU A 72 -10.45 -22.62 3.09
CA GLU A 72 -10.98 -21.92 4.27
C GLU A 72 -9.94 -21.82 5.40
N LYS A 73 -9.09 -22.84 5.60
CA LYS A 73 -8.07 -22.81 6.66
C LYS A 73 -6.97 -21.80 6.37
N GLU A 74 -6.61 -21.65 5.10
CA GLU A 74 -5.71 -20.59 4.66
C GLU A 74 -6.36 -19.22 4.82
N TRP A 75 -7.61 -19.06 4.40
CA TRP A 75 -8.35 -17.81 4.53
C TRP A 75 -8.46 -17.34 5.98
N GLU A 76 -8.85 -18.23 6.90
CA GLU A 76 -8.92 -17.93 8.33
C GLU A 76 -7.56 -17.52 8.90
N ARG A 77 -6.47 -18.17 8.48
CA ARG A 77 -5.11 -17.79 8.90
C ARG A 77 -4.72 -16.40 8.39
N GLU A 78 -5.08 -16.03 7.17
CA GLU A 78 -4.82 -14.67 6.67
C GLU A 78 -5.56 -13.63 7.49
N LEU A 79 -6.83 -13.88 7.85
CA LEU A 79 -7.62 -12.96 8.67
C LEU A 79 -6.96 -12.69 10.03
N LEU A 80 -6.30 -13.70 10.63
CA LEU A 80 -5.63 -13.55 11.92
C LEU A 80 -4.51 -12.49 11.92
N LEU A 81 -3.97 -12.12 10.76
CA LEU A 81 -2.90 -11.12 10.64
C LEU A 81 -3.39 -9.67 10.83
N TYR A 82 -4.70 -9.45 10.74
CA TYR A 82 -5.30 -8.12 10.78
C TYR A 82 -5.94 -7.84 12.14
N ASP A 83 -6.09 -6.57 12.50
CA ASP A 83 -6.91 -6.16 13.65
C ASP A 83 -8.41 -6.40 13.39
N VAL A 84 -9.23 -6.31 14.44
CA VAL A 84 -10.67 -6.63 14.38
C VAL A 84 -11.41 -5.78 13.34
N GLU A 85 -11.17 -4.47 13.31
CA GLU A 85 -11.83 -3.55 12.38
C GLU A 85 -11.46 -3.89 10.92
N THR A 86 -10.19 -4.18 10.68
CA THR A 86 -9.68 -4.53 9.35
C THR A 86 -10.19 -5.91 8.91
N ARG A 87 -10.30 -6.89 9.82
CA ARG A 87 -10.88 -8.21 9.54
C ARG A 87 -12.31 -8.12 9.02
N GLU A 88 -13.16 -7.30 9.65
CA GLU A 88 -14.57 -7.14 9.24
C GLU A 88 -14.70 -6.60 7.81
N LEU A 89 -13.76 -5.75 7.39
CA LEU A 89 -13.69 -5.26 6.01
C LEU A 89 -13.23 -6.35 5.05
N ILE A 90 -12.19 -7.11 5.41
CA ILE A 90 -11.62 -8.16 4.55
C ILE A 90 -12.59 -9.34 4.35
N VAL A 91 -13.39 -9.69 5.37
CA VAL A 91 -14.42 -10.72 5.25
C VAL A 91 -15.43 -10.40 4.14
N LYS A 92 -15.74 -9.12 3.90
CA LYS A 92 -16.62 -8.70 2.79
C LYS A 92 -15.99 -8.87 1.41
N THR A 93 -14.69 -9.10 1.36
CA THR A 93 -13.89 -9.35 0.15
C THR A 93 -13.44 -10.81 0.06
N LYS A 94 -14.14 -11.72 0.74
CA LYS A 94 -13.85 -13.16 0.71
C LYS A 94 -13.86 -13.64 -0.76
N PRO A 95 -12.82 -14.37 -1.20
CA PRO A 95 -12.79 -14.91 -2.56
C PRO A 95 -13.90 -15.96 -2.77
N ASP A 96 -14.45 -16.01 -3.98
CA ASP A 96 -15.52 -16.96 -4.33
C ASP A 96 -14.98 -18.38 -4.62
N ASN A 97 -13.73 -18.48 -5.08
CA ASN A 97 -13.11 -19.73 -5.52
C ASN A 97 -11.58 -19.71 -5.36
N SER A 98 -10.94 -20.87 -5.52
CA SER A 98 -9.49 -21.00 -5.36
C SER A 98 -8.71 -20.14 -6.35
N ALA A 99 -9.24 -19.89 -7.57
CA ALA A 99 -8.58 -19.01 -8.53
C ALA A 99 -8.49 -17.57 -8.03
N GLN A 100 -9.58 -17.01 -7.49
CA GLN A 100 -9.58 -15.67 -6.89
C GLN A 100 -8.65 -15.61 -5.67
N GLN A 101 -8.70 -16.62 -4.79
CA GLN A 101 -7.84 -16.70 -3.60
C GLN A 101 -6.36 -16.74 -3.99
N GLY A 102 -6.00 -17.64 -4.91
CA GLY A 102 -4.63 -17.79 -5.40
C GLY A 102 -4.12 -16.54 -6.11
N ALA A 103 -4.94 -15.95 -7.00
CA ALA A 103 -4.57 -14.74 -7.72
C ALA A 103 -4.40 -13.54 -6.77
N GLY A 104 -5.30 -13.41 -5.79
CA GLY A 104 -5.23 -12.38 -4.76
C GLY A 104 -3.96 -12.50 -3.93
N LYS A 105 -3.66 -13.71 -3.44
CA LYS A 105 -2.43 -13.99 -2.68
C LYS A 105 -1.17 -13.71 -3.50
N PHE A 106 -1.13 -14.18 -4.75
CA PHE A 106 -0.01 -13.95 -5.64
C PHE A 106 0.21 -12.45 -5.88
N ALA A 107 -0.86 -11.71 -6.20
CA ALA A 107 -0.78 -10.27 -6.43
C ALA A 107 -0.24 -9.53 -5.20
N LYS A 108 -0.74 -9.84 -3.99
CA LYS A 108 -0.23 -9.26 -2.74
C LYS A 108 1.27 -9.50 -2.57
N ILE A 109 1.74 -10.74 -2.75
CA ILE A 109 3.16 -11.10 -2.60
C ILE A 109 4.03 -10.31 -3.61
N ARG A 110 3.62 -10.26 -4.88
CA ARG A 110 4.36 -9.55 -5.93
C ARG A 110 4.33 -8.04 -5.71
N THR A 111 3.25 -7.48 -5.17
CA THR A 111 3.21 -6.07 -4.77
C THR A 111 4.34 -5.74 -3.80
N ILE A 112 4.50 -6.54 -2.73
CA ILE A 112 5.56 -6.29 -1.74
C ILE A 112 6.95 -6.53 -2.32
N GLN A 113 7.13 -7.65 -3.03
CA GLN A 113 8.45 -8.09 -3.50
C GLN A 113 8.95 -7.33 -4.74
N GLU A 114 8.06 -6.84 -5.58
CA GLU A 114 8.42 -6.28 -6.89
C GLU A 114 7.98 -4.85 -7.09
N LEU A 115 6.79 -4.46 -6.62
CA LEU A 115 6.24 -3.13 -6.88
C LEU A 115 6.73 -2.10 -5.87
N ILE A 116 6.55 -2.35 -4.57
CA ILE A 116 6.95 -1.42 -3.50
C ILE A 116 8.41 -0.95 -3.63
N PRO A 117 9.41 -1.83 -3.90
CA PRO A 117 10.80 -1.40 -4.03
C PRO A 117 11.04 -0.33 -5.11
N GLN A 118 10.20 -0.26 -6.15
CA GLN A 118 10.31 0.73 -7.22
C GLN A 118 9.91 2.14 -6.77
N TYR A 119 9.06 2.22 -5.75
CA TYR A 119 8.48 3.47 -5.25
C TYR A 119 9.09 3.94 -3.92
N LEU A 120 9.88 3.10 -3.26
CA LEU A 120 10.59 3.48 -2.05
C LEU A 120 11.63 4.57 -2.34
N LYS A 121 11.58 5.64 -1.54
CA LYS A 121 12.50 6.78 -1.64
C LYS A 121 13.28 6.94 -0.34
N ASP A 122 14.51 7.43 -0.45
CA ASP A 122 15.31 7.86 0.70
C ASP A 122 14.68 9.12 1.31
N ARG A 123 14.48 9.12 2.63
CA ARG A 123 13.77 10.19 3.35
C ARG A 123 14.46 11.55 3.25
N LYS A 124 15.80 11.58 3.17
CA LYS A 124 16.59 12.82 3.19
C LYS A 124 16.69 13.46 1.81
N THR A 125 16.90 12.63 0.79
CA THR A 125 17.21 13.06 -0.58
C THR A 125 16.00 12.97 -1.51
N ASN A 126 14.95 12.24 -1.10
CA ASN A 126 13.78 11.92 -1.90
C ASN A 126 14.09 11.20 -3.22
N LYS A 127 15.29 10.62 -3.31
CA LYS A 127 15.71 9.82 -4.47
C LYS A 127 15.23 8.38 -4.31
N PRO A 128 14.97 7.65 -5.41
CA PRO A 128 14.64 6.23 -5.34
C PRO A 128 15.73 5.44 -4.60
N LEU A 129 15.32 4.54 -3.69
CA LEU A 129 16.27 3.64 -3.01
C LEU A 129 16.84 2.59 -3.96
N CYS A 130 16.04 2.15 -4.94
CA CYS A 130 16.43 1.19 -5.97
C CYS A 130 16.28 1.84 -7.37
N PRO A 131 17.24 2.67 -7.80
CA PRO A 131 17.10 3.48 -9.01
C PRO A 131 17.10 2.65 -10.30
N ASP A 132 17.84 1.55 -10.35
CA ASP A 132 18.01 0.70 -11.53
C ASP A 132 17.43 -0.72 -11.34
N ASP A 133 17.32 -1.45 -12.46
CA ASP A 133 16.72 -2.79 -12.50
C ASP A 133 17.52 -3.82 -11.70
N ASP A 134 18.86 -3.71 -11.69
CA ASP A 134 19.72 -4.63 -10.95
C ASP A 134 19.54 -4.47 -9.43
N SER A 135 19.46 -3.23 -8.96
CA SER A 135 19.18 -2.91 -7.56
C SER A 135 17.80 -3.40 -7.15
N ARG A 136 16.78 -3.19 -8.01
CA ARG A 136 15.43 -3.72 -7.78
C ARG A 136 15.41 -5.25 -7.70
N LYS A 137 16.16 -5.93 -8.58
CA LYS A 137 16.27 -7.39 -8.58
C LYS A 137 16.91 -7.91 -7.30
N LYS A 138 18.03 -7.32 -6.85
CA LYS A 138 18.68 -7.68 -5.59
C LYS A 138 17.76 -7.43 -4.39
N PHE A 139 17.07 -6.30 -4.38
CA PHE A 139 16.12 -5.97 -3.32
C PHE A 139 14.98 -7.00 -3.25
N LYS A 140 14.44 -7.40 -4.40
CA LYS A 140 13.46 -8.48 -4.50
C LYS A 140 14.01 -9.79 -3.93
N GLU A 141 15.22 -10.19 -4.30
CA GLU A 141 15.87 -11.41 -3.80
C GLU A 141 15.99 -11.38 -2.27
N ILE A 142 16.38 -10.22 -1.70
CA ILE A 142 16.42 -10.01 -0.25
C ILE A 142 15.02 -10.19 0.35
N LEU A 143 13.98 -9.54 -0.20
CA LEU A 143 12.61 -9.66 0.29
C LEU A 143 12.03 -11.07 0.19
N CYS A 144 12.48 -11.87 -0.77
CA CYS A 144 12.11 -13.28 -0.87
C CYS A 144 12.73 -14.12 0.25
N SER A 145 13.89 -13.72 0.77
CA SER A 145 14.61 -14.42 1.85
C SER A 145 14.35 -13.87 3.25
N ASP A 146 14.01 -12.59 3.38
CA ASP A 146 13.79 -11.90 4.65
C ASP A 146 12.30 -11.62 4.88
N THR A 147 11.65 -12.54 5.57
CA THR A 147 10.24 -12.45 5.95
C THR A 147 9.95 -11.22 6.83
N ASN A 148 10.89 -10.80 7.67
CA ASN A 148 10.69 -9.66 8.57
C ASN A 148 10.65 -8.36 7.77
N LEU A 149 11.58 -8.18 6.84
CA LEU A 149 11.58 -7.02 5.96
C LEU A 149 10.35 -6.99 5.04
N SER A 150 9.96 -8.15 4.50
CA SER A 150 8.73 -8.26 3.69
C SER A 150 7.49 -7.86 4.50
N ASN A 151 7.38 -8.34 5.75
CA ASN A 151 6.29 -7.97 6.66
C ASN A 151 6.31 -6.47 7.02
N LEU A 152 7.50 -5.89 7.25
CA LEU A 152 7.65 -4.47 7.54
C LEU A 152 7.10 -3.62 6.40
N LEU A 153 7.45 -3.94 5.15
CA LEU A 153 6.96 -3.24 3.97
C LEU A 153 5.45 -3.44 3.75
N ALA A 154 4.96 -4.65 3.97
CA ALA A 154 3.52 -4.94 3.89
C ALA A 154 2.71 -4.10 4.89
N GLN A 155 3.17 -4.03 6.15
CA GLN A 155 2.51 -3.22 7.16
C GLN A 155 2.59 -1.72 6.85
N ALA A 156 3.74 -1.23 6.37
CA ALA A 156 3.88 0.17 5.96
C ALA A 156 2.88 0.53 4.85
N TYR A 157 2.75 -0.34 3.84
CA TYR A 157 1.79 -0.16 2.76
C TYR A 157 0.33 -0.10 3.29
N VAL A 158 -0.04 -1.01 4.19
CA VAL A 158 -1.37 -1.01 4.82
C VAL A 158 -1.61 0.26 5.64
N ARG A 159 -0.63 0.71 6.44
CA ARG A 159 -0.76 1.94 7.24
C ARG A 159 -0.91 3.17 6.36
N LEU A 160 -0.17 3.27 5.26
CA LEU A 160 -0.33 4.35 4.31
C LEU A 160 -1.71 4.35 3.67
N ALA A 161 -2.22 3.19 3.24
CA ALA A 161 -3.57 3.06 2.70
C ALA A 161 -4.64 3.48 3.72
N LYS A 162 -4.47 3.12 5.00
CA LYS A 162 -5.36 3.57 6.09
C LYS A 162 -5.36 5.09 6.25
N LYS A 163 -4.17 5.73 6.31
CA LYS A 163 -4.03 7.19 6.38
C LYS A 163 -4.72 7.91 5.22
N ILE A 164 -4.60 7.38 4.00
CA ILE A 164 -5.28 7.93 2.81
C ILE A 164 -6.80 7.82 2.98
N GLY A 165 -7.30 6.67 3.42
CA GLY A 165 -8.74 6.46 3.67
C GLY A 165 -9.31 7.40 4.73
N GLU A 166 -8.58 7.62 5.82
CA GLU A 166 -8.95 8.55 6.90
C GLU A 166 -9.00 10.00 6.41
N ALA A 167 -7.98 10.45 5.67
CA ALA A 167 -7.96 11.79 5.08
C ALA A 167 -9.13 11.99 4.10
N GLY A 168 -9.46 10.97 3.30
CA GLY A 168 -10.62 10.99 2.40
C GLY A 168 -11.96 11.08 3.14
N LYS A 169 -12.11 10.40 4.29
CA LYS A 169 -13.31 10.50 5.14
C LYS A 169 -13.43 11.89 5.78
N GLN A 170 -12.33 12.46 6.28
CA GLN A 170 -12.31 13.80 6.87
C GLN A 170 -12.66 14.89 5.84
N ALA A 171 -12.14 14.79 4.61
CA ALA A 171 -12.47 15.72 3.52
C ALA A 171 -13.98 15.68 3.16
N LYS A 172 -14.60 14.48 3.17
CA LYS A 172 -16.04 14.34 2.93
C LYS A 172 -16.90 14.95 4.05
N ASN A 173 -16.48 14.83 5.31
CA ASN A 173 -17.18 15.44 6.44
C ASN A 173 -17.10 16.96 6.44
N LEU A 174 -16.00 17.54 5.95
CA LEU A 174 -15.83 18.99 5.75
C LEU A 174 -16.62 19.53 4.54
N SER A 175 -17.02 18.64 3.62
CA SER A 175 -17.79 18.97 2.41
C SER A 175 -19.29 18.72 2.57
N ALA A 176 -19.73 18.14 3.70
CA ALA A 176 -21.14 17.95 3.99
C ALA A 176 -21.77 19.34 4.23
N PRO A 177 -22.87 19.69 3.54
CA PRO A 177 -23.54 20.97 3.77
C PRO A 177 -24.03 20.99 5.23
N THR A 178 -23.60 22.00 5.97
CA THR A 178 -24.13 22.32 7.29
C THR A 178 -25.67 22.34 7.18
N PRO A 179 -26.43 21.62 8.01
CA PRO A 179 -27.87 21.76 8.01
C PRO A 179 -28.17 23.22 8.36
N SER A 180 -28.69 23.96 7.38
CA SER A 180 -29.19 25.31 7.60
C SER A 180 -30.21 25.21 8.73
N GLY A 181 -29.84 25.77 9.88
CA GLY A 181 -30.74 25.89 11.01
C GLY A 181 -32.05 26.48 10.50
N LYS A 182 -33.16 25.83 10.84
CA LYS A 182 -34.48 26.44 10.76
C LYS A 182 -34.39 27.74 11.56
N SER A 183 -34.42 28.87 10.86
CA SER A 183 -34.83 30.12 11.48
C SER A 183 -36.29 29.94 11.86
N GLU A 184 -36.53 29.89 13.17
CA GLU A 184 -37.79 30.35 13.75
C GLU A 184 -38.06 31.79 13.32
N LYS A 185 -39.36 32.14 13.32
CA LYS A 185 -40.05 33.38 12.89
C LYS A 185 -40.73 33.20 11.52
N GLU A 186 -42.05 33.30 11.38
CA GLU A 186 -43.14 33.85 12.21
C GLU A 186 -44.38 32.97 12.15
#